data_AF-A0A3D4FAR0-F1
#
_entry.id   AF-A0A3D4FAR0-F1
#
_cell.length_a   1.000
_cell.length_b   1.000
_cell.length_c   1.000
_cell.angle_alpha   90.00
_cell.angle_beta   90.00
_cell.angle_gamma   90.00
#
_symmetry.space_group_name_H-M   'P 1'
#
loop_
_entity.id
_entity.type
_entity.pdbx_description
1 polymer ?
#
loop_
_entity_poly.entity_id
_entity_poly.type
_entity_poly.pdbx_seq_one_letter_code
_entity_poly.pdbx_strand_id
1 'polypeptide(L)'
;PNDLHIKFELGQIHYRLEQYKEAIPLFQKAQANPNLRLKALHHLGKSFFKRGITDLALQPILTAIQEKEVFDDQKKELLYDLGLIHDQLGNQEEAMEQFKLIYGLDITYKDVADRVEAYYLQ
;
A
#
# COMPACT_ATOMS: atom_id res chain seq x y z
N PRO A 1 24.20 15.83 -2.02
CA PRO A 1 22.95 16.03 -2.82
C PRO A 1 21.72 15.55 -2.02
N ASN A 2 20.98 16.50 -1.43
CA ASN A 2 19.98 16.24 -0.39
C ASN A 2 18.53 16.23 -0.88
N ASP A 3 18.34 16.18 -2.20
CA ASP A 3 17.01 16.30 -2.79
C ASP A 3 16.19 15.01 -2.58
N LEU A 4 15.18 15.12 -1.71
CA LEU A 4 14.28 14.03 -1.38
C LEU A 4 13.35 13.67 -2.54
N HIS A 5 13.08 14.62 -3.44
CA HIS A 5 12.29 14.38 -4.65
C HIS A 5 13.07 13.50 -5.64
N ILE A 6 14.34 13.81 -5.89
CA ILE A 6 15.18 12.96 -6.75
C ILE A 6 15.29 11.53 -6.20
N LYS A 7 15.41 11.38 -4.88
CA LYS A 7 15.42 10.06 -4.24
C LYS A 7 14.10 9.32 -4.46
N PHE A 8 12.96 10.01 -4.36
CA PHE A 8 11.66 9.42 -4.64
C PHE A 8 11.55 8.93 -6.09
N GLU A 9 11.89 9.78 -7.06
CA GLU A 9 11.86 9.42 -8.49
C GLU A 9 12.77 8.24 -8.81
N LEU A 10 13.99 8.23 -8.25
CA LEU A 10 14.91 7.09 -8.39
C LEU A 10 14.33 5.82 -7.74
N GLY A 11 13.68 5.95 -6.59
CA GLY A 11 12.98 4.85 -5.94
C GLY A 11 11.88 4.28 -6.83
N GLN A 12 11.10 5.14 -7.50
CA GLN A 12 10.07 4.70 -8.45
C GLN A 12 10.66 4.01 -9.67
N ILE A 13 11.83 4.46 -10.16
CA ILE A 13 12.55 3.78 -11.24
C ILE A 13 12.93 2.36 -10.81
N HIS A 14 13.59 2.21 -9.65
CA HIS A 14 13.96 0.89 -9.13
C HIS A 14 12.73 0.01 -8.88
N TYR A 15 11.64 0.56 -8.35
CA TYR A 15 10.39 -0.16 -8.14
C TYR A 15 9.81 -0.71 -9.45
N ARG A 16 9.79 0.09 -10.52
CA ARG A 16 9.31 -0.34 -11.85
C ARG A 16 10.22 -1.39 -12.49
N LEU A 17 11.51 -1.40 -12.14
CA LEU A 17 12.46 -2.44 -12.55
C LEU A 17 12.44 -3.67 -11.64
N GLU A 18 11.47 -3.76 -10.72
CA GLU A 18 11.36 -4.82 -9.71
C GLU A 18 12.57 -4.95 -8.77
N GLN A 19 13.41 -3.91 -8.75
CA GLN A 19 14.59 -3.76 -7.88
C GLN A 19 14.15 -3.21 -6.51
N TYR A 20 13.29 -3.97 -5.83
CA TYR A 20 12.65 -3.50 -4.60
C TYR A 20 13.65 -3.29 -3.45
N LYS A 21 14.75 -4.05 -3.42
CA LYS A 21 15.79 -3.92 -2.41
C LYS A 21 16.50 -2.56 -2.50
N GLU A 22 16.70 -2.09 -3.72
CA GLU A 22 17.30 -0.80 -4.05
C GLU A 22 16.29 0.35 -3.85
N ALA A 23 15.01 0.11 -4.12
CA ALA A 23 13.94 1.09 -3.96
C ALA A 23 13.64 1.45 -2.48
N ILE A 24 13.67 0.47 -1.58
CA ILE A 24 13.37 0.64 -0.14
C ILE A 24 14.14 1.80 0.52
N PRO A 25 15.50 1.84 0.49
CA PRO A 25 16.24 2.91 1.17
C PRO A 25 16.02 4.29 0.55
N LEU A 26 15.56 4.34 -0.71
CA LEU A 26 15.21 5.59 -1.38
C LEU A 26 13.86 6.11 -0.88
N PHE A 27 12.85 5.25 -0.77
CA PHE A 27 11.56 5.62 -0.19
C PHE A 27 11.64 5.95 1.31
N GLN A 28 12.44 5.21 2.08
CA GLN A 28 12.70 5.52 3.50
C GLN A 28 13.31 6.91 3.70
N LYS A 29 14.14 7.39 2.78
CA LYS A 29 14.67 8.75 2.82
C LYS A 29 13.64 9.77 2.32
N ALA A 30 12.93 9.45 1.25
CA ALA A 30 11.94 10.34 0.64
C ALA A 30 10.77 10.67 1.57
N GLN A 31 10.39 9.78 2.49
CA GLN A 31 9.29 10.00 3.43
C GLN A 31 9.49 11.18 4.40
N ALA A 32 10.72 11.71 4.50
CA ALA A 32 11.03 12.90 5.27
C ALA A 32 10.54 14.21 4.60
N ASN A 33 10.16 14.15 3.32
CA ASN A 33 9.53 15.28 2.64
C ASN A 33 8.00 15.20 2.83
N PRO A 34 7.36 16.16 3.53
CA PRO A 34 5.91 16.13 3.78
C PRO A 34 5.06 15.98 2.51
N ASN A 35 5.48 16.61 1.40
CA ASN A 35 4.74 16.56 0.13
C ASN A 35 4.84 15.19 -0.57
N LEU A 36 5.85 14.40 -0.23
CA LEU A 36 6.07 13.06 -0.80
C LEU A 36 5.75 11.94 0.17
N ARG A 37 5.59 12.26 1.45
CA ARG A 37 5.51 11.30 2.55
C ARG A 37 4.49 10.20 2.30
N LEU A 38 3.27 10.58 1.96
CA LEU A 38 2.20 9.63 1.67
C LEU A 38 2.57 8.66 0.53
N LYS A 39 3.08 9.19 -0.58
CA LYS A 39 3.49 8.39 -1.75
C LYS A 39 4.70 7.51 -1.42
N ALA A 40 5.66 8.03 -0.65
CA ALA A 40 6.85 7.31 -0.24
C ALA A 40 6.51 6.16 0.70
N LEU A 41 5.61 6.36 1.67
CA LEU A 41 5.10 5.32 2.57
C LEU A 41 4.37 4.22 1.78
N HIS A 42 3.51 4.61 0.84
CA HIS A 42 2.79 3.65 -0.01
C HIS A 42 3.77 2.79 -0.82
N HIS A 43 4.71 3.41 -1.53
CA HIS A 43 5.72 2.67 -2.29
C HIS A 43 6.65 1.84 -1.40
N LEU A 44 6.96 2.29 -0.19
CA LEU A 44 7.74 1.54 0.79
C LEU A 44 7.02 0.25 1.20
N GLY A 45 5.73 0.35 1.56
CA GLY A 45 4.89 -0.80 1.88
C GLY A 45 4.79 -1.78 0.72
N LYS A 46 4.49 -1.29 -0.49
CA LYS A 46 4.46 -2.12 -1.71
C LYS A 46 5.81 -2.79 -1.99
N SER A 47 6.92 -2.12 -1.73
CA SER A 47 8.26 -2.69 -1.95
C SER A 47 8.55 -3.83 -0.96
N PHE A 48 8.16 -3.71 0.30
CA PHE A 48 8.26 -4.80 1.27
C PHE A 48 7.37 -5.99 0.89
N PHE A 49 6.11 -5.71 0.53
CA PHE A 49 5.15 -6.73 0.11
C PHE A 49 5.64 -7.52 -1.12
N LYS A 50 6.13 -6.82 -2.15
CA LYS A 50 6.67 -7.46 -3.36
C LYS A 50 7.95 -8.27 -3.11
N ARG A 51 8.65 -8.04 -2.00
CA ARG A 51 9.78 -8.86 -1.56
C ARG A 51 9.38 -10.07 -0.73
N GLY A 52 8.08 -10.25 -0.43
CA GLY A 52 7.59 -11.28 0.49
C GLY A 52 7.89 -10.99 1.97
N ILE A 53 8.32 -9.77 2.30
CA ILE A 53 8.57 -9.34 3.68
C ILE A 53 7.30 -8.63 4.18
N THR A 54 6.21 -9.39 4.24
CA THR A 54 4.85 -8.88 4.39
C THR A 54 4.62 -8.21 5.74
N ASP A 55 5.27 -8.70 6.80
CA ASP A 55 5.22 -8.12 8.15
C ASP A 55 5.71 -6.66 8.17
N LEU A 56 6.79 -6.35 7.44
CA LEU A 56 7.32 -4.99 7.33
C LEU A 56 6.51 -4.09 6.39
N ALA A 57 5.66 -4.67 5.53
CA ALA A 57 4.80 -3.90 4.63
C ALA A 57 3.63 -3.22 5.37
N LEU A 58 3.21 -3.78 6.51
CA LEU A 58 2.03 -3.35 7.24
C LEU A 58 2.16 -1.90 7.78
N GLN A 59 3.26 -1.60 8.46
CA GLN A 59 3.46 -0.32 9.13
C GLN A 59 3.46 0.90 8.18
N PRO A 60 4.19 0.89 7.04
CA PRO A 60 4.13 1.99 6.08
C PRO A 60 2.73 2.22 5.51
N ILE A 61 1.98 1.15 5.21
CA ILE A 61 0.63 1.25 4.66
C ILE A 61 -0.36 1.80 5.70
N LEU A 62 -0.33 1.30 6.94
CA LEU A 62 -1.15 1.82 8.03
C LEU A 62 -0.89 3.31 8.27
N THR A 63 0.39 3.71 8.29
CA THR A 63 0.77 5.12 8.44
C THR A 63 0.21 5.96 7.30
N ALA A 64 0.31 5.46 6.05
CA ALA A 64 -0.23 6.16 4.89
C ALA A 64 -1.77 6.31 4.95
N ILE A 65 -2.49 5.27 5.39
CA ILE A 65 -3.96 5.33 5.57
C ILE A 65 -4.35 6.35 6.64
N GLN A 66 -3.60 6.37 7.75
CA GLN A 66 -3.84 7.30 8.86
C GLN A 66 -3.62 8.76 8.44
N GLU A 67 -2.58 9.02 7.65
CA GLU A 67 -2.27 10.37 7.14
C GLU A 67 -3.18 10.80 5.98
N LYS A 68 -3.88 9.86 5.34
CA LYS A 68 -4.81 10.12 4.24
C LYS A 68 -6.21 10.43 4.76
N GLU A 69 -6.49 11.69 5.00
CA GLU A 69 -7.80 12.15 5.48
C GLU A 69 -8.90 11.95 4.43
N VAL A 70 -8.64 12.36 3.19
CA VAL A 70 -9.62 12.30 2.09
C VAL A 70 -9.78 10.86 1.58
N PHE A 71 -11.02 10.39 1.51
CA PHE A 71 -11.35 9.12 0.88
C PHE A 71 -11.49 9.28 -0.64
N ASP A 72 -10.38 9.10 -1.35
CA ASP A 72 -10.31 9.12 -2.82
C ASP A 72 -9.71 7.81 -3.36
N ASP A 73 -9.41 7.78 -4.67
CA ASP A 73 -8.82 6.61 -5.32
C ASP A 73 -7.49 6.17 -4.68
N GLN A 74 -6.71 7.11 -4.14
CA GLN A 74 -5.47 6.79 -3.45
C GLN A 74 -5.76 6.09 -2.11
N LYS A 75 -6.78 6.52 -1.35
CA LYS A 75 -7.18 5.83 -0.12
C LYS A 75 -7.74 4.44 -0.42
N LYS A 76 -8.51 4.27 -1.50
CA LYS A 76 -8.96 2.95 -1.98
C LYS A 76 -7.77 2.04 -2.30
N GLU A 77 -6.74 2.55 -2.99
CA GLU A 77 -5.53 1.76 -3.28
C GLU A 77 -4.79 1.35 -2.00
N LEU A 78 -4.65 2.24 -1.03
CA LEU A 78 -4.02 1.93 0.26
C LEU A 78 -4.79 0.86 1.04
N LEU A 79 -6.13 0.97 1.12
CA LEU A 79 -6.97 -0.03 1.78
C LEU A 79 -6.90 -1.38 1.08
N TYR A 80 -6.84 -1.37 -0.25
CA TYR A 80 -6.72 -2.59 -1.05
C TYR A 80 -5.37 -3.28 -0.80
N ASP A 81 -4.28 -2.51 -0.82
CA ASP A 81 -2.95 -3.03 -0.51
C ASP A 81 -2.88 -3.55 0.94
N LEU A 82 -3.53 -2.89 1.90
CA LEU A 82 -3.65 -3.37 3.27
C LEU A 82 -4.41 -4.70 3.35
N GLY A 83 -5.52 -4.82 2.62
CA GLY A 83 -6.29 -6.06 2.50
C GLY A 83 -5.43 -7.21 1.98
N LEU A 84 -4.66 -6.98 0.91
CA LEU A 84 -3.72 -7.97 0.37
C LEU A 84 -2.60 -8.35 1.35
N ILE A 85 -2.10 -7.38 2.11
CA ILE A 85 -1.07 -7.63 3.14
C ILE A 85 -1.64 -8.54 4.24
N HIS A 86 -2.83 -8.25 4.76
CA HIS A 86 -3.47 -9.09 5.76
C HIS A 86 -3.79 -10.49 5.23
N ASP A 87 -4.30 -10.60 4.00
CA ASP A 87 -4.57 -11.87 3.33
C ASP A 87 -3.31 -12.74 3.25
N GLN A 88 -2.17 -12.15 2.85
CA GLN A 88 -0.88 -12.84 2.77
C GLN A 88 -0.30 -13.21 4.15
N LEU A 89 -0.71 -12.53 5.23
CA LEU A 89 -0.36 -12.87 6.61
C LEU A 89 -1.28 -13.94 7.21
N GLY A 90 -2.36 -14.32 6.53
CA GLY A 90 -3.39 -15.24 7.05
C GLY A 90 -4.45 -14.57 7.94
N ASN A 91 -4.46 -13.24 7.97
CA ASN A 91 -5.39 -12.41 8.73
C ASN A 91 -6.65 -12.14 7.89
N GLN A 92 -7.45 -13.19 7.64
CA GLN A 92 -8.57 -13.12 6.69
C GLN A 92 -9.66 -12.14 7.13
N GLU A 93 -9.94 -12.03 8.43
CA GLU A 93 -10.95 -11.12 8.97
C GLU A 93 -10.55 -9.66 8.70
N GLU A 94 -9.33 -9.27 9.06
CA GLU A 94 -8.81 -7.92 8.86
C GLU A 94 -8.69 -7.55 7.38
N ALA A 95 -8.31 -8.52 6.54
CA ALA A 95 -8.29 -8.33 5.09
C ALA A 95 -9.69 -7.97 4.56
N MET A 96 -10.70 -8.72 5.02
CA MET A 96 -12.07 -8.55 4.58
C MET A 96 -12.69 -7.25 5.09
N GLU A 97 -12.32 -6.77 6.28
CA GLU A 97 -12.70 -5.44 6.75
C GLU A 97 -12.27 -4.35 5.75
N GLN A 98 -11.04 -4.42 5.23
CA GLN A 98 -10.56 -3.42 4.28
C GLN A 98 -11.27 -3.51 2.93
N PHE A 99 -11.48 -4.72 2.40
CA PHE A 99 -12.18 -4.90 1.14
C PHE A 99 -13.64 -4.44 1.22
N LYS A 100 -14.33 -4.67 2.34
CA LYS A 100 -15.70 -4.21 2.57
C LYS A 100 -15.82 -2.68 2.57
N LEU A 101 -14.84 -1.97 3.12
CA LEU A 101 -14.80 -0.50 3.07
C LEU A 101 -14.78 0.02 1.64
N ILE A 102 -14.03 -0.64 0.76
CA ILE A 102 -13.98 -0.28 -0.67
C ILE A 102 -15.28 -0.68 -1.35
N TYR A 103 -15.75 -1.92 -1.15
CA TYR A 103 -16.97 -2.46 -1.76
C TYR A 103 -18.20 -1.58 -1.49
N GLY A 104 -18.36 -1.09 -0.26
CA GLY A 104 -19.48 -0.22 0.11
C GLY A 104 -19.51 1.14 -0.59
N LEU A 105 -18.38 1.57 -1.19
CA LEU A 105 -18.24 2.85 -1.88
C LEU A 105 -18.07 2.72 -3.39
N ASP A 106 -17.35 1.67 -3.81
CA ASP A 106 -17.00 1.39 -5.21
C ASP A 106 -16.88 -0.13 -5.40
N ILE A 107 -18.02 -0.75 -5.70
CA ILE A 107 -18.12 -2.18 -6.01
C ILE A 107 -17.29 -2.58 -7.25
N THR A 108 -17.00 -1.64 -8.15
CA THR A 108 -16.26 -1.91 -9.39
C THR A 108 -14.74 -1.82 -9.23
N TYR A 109 -14.25 -1.52 -8.02
CA TYR A 109 -12.84 -1.35 -7.77
C TYR A 109 -12.10 -2.70 -7.76
N LYS A 110 -11.36 -2.99 -8.84
CA LYS A 110 -10.57 -4.23 -8.98
C LYS A 110 -11.44 -5.48 -8.77
N ASP A 111 -11.00 -6.40 -7.91
CA ASP A 111 -11.65 -7.68 -7.58
C ASP A 111 -12.33 -7.64 -6.19
N VAL A 112 -12.63 -6.46 -5.62
CA VAL A 112 -13.22 -6.38 -4.27
C VAL A 112 -14.61 -7.00 -4.18
N ALA A 113 -15.42 -6.92 -5.25
CA ALA A 113 -16.72 -7.57 -5.31
C ALA A 113 -16.60 -9.08 -5.18
N ASP A 114 -15.78 -9.68 -6.06
CA ASP A 114 -15.54 -11.13 -6.06
C ASP A 114 -15.01 -11.61 -4.71
N ARG A 115 -14.07 -10.88 -4.09
CA ARG A 115 -13.50 -11.21 -2.78
C ARG A 115 -14.55 -11.18 -1.66
N VAL A 116 -15.36 -10.13 -1.61
CA VAL A 116 -16.35 -9.94 -0.54
C VAL A 116 -17.50 -10.94 -0.69
N GLU A 117 -18.01 -11.15 -1.89
CA GLU A 117 -19.07 -12.13 -2.15
C GLU A 117 -18.61 -13.55 -1.84
N ALA A 118 -17.40 -13.93 -2.29
CA ALA A 118 -16.84 -15.25 -1.99
C ALA A 118 -16.66 -15.50 -0.48
N TYR A 119 -16.48 -14.46 0.34
CA TYR A 119 -16.39 -14.58 1.79
C TYR A 119 -17.75 -14.86 2.45
N TYR A 120 -18.85 -14.32 1.91
CA TYR A 120 -20.20 -14.57 2.43
C TYR A 120 -20.82 -15.89 1.97
N LEU A 121 -20.24 -16.52 0.94
CA LEU A 121 -20.69 -17.80 0.39
C LEU A 121 -19.99 -19.03 1.03
N GLN A 122 -19.05 -18.81 1.95
CA GLN A 122 -18.37 -19.84 2.74
C GLN A 122 -19.17 -20.19 3.99
#